data_AF-A0A256ZHE7-F1
#
_entry.id   AF-A0A256ZHE7-F1
#
_cell.length_a   1.000
_cell.length_b   1.000
_cell.length_c   1.000
_cell.angle_alpha   90.00
_cell.angle_beta   90.00
_cell.angle_gamma   90.00
#
_symmetry.space_group_name_H-M   'P 1'
#
loop_
_entity.id
_entity.type
_entity.pdbx_description
1 polymer ?
#
loop_
_entity_poly.entity_id
_entity_poly.type
_entity_poly.pdbx_seq_one_letter_code
_entity_poly.pdbx_strand_id
1 'polypeptide(L)'
;MQESATILQYIIEGLLMLYNWLVYIVKYTLEVTVLKENPDLAQKYADAIGILSSITAIYLILVLFESAKKILKVILVLGWGLLILAMVLGYIHSIPPE
;
A
#
# COMPACT_ATOMS: atom_id res chain seq x y z
N MET A 1 24.11 12.07 7.23
CA MET A 1 23.74 12.24 5.80
C MET A 1 23.83 10.94 5.00
N GLN A 2 24.72 9.99 5.33
CA GLN A 2 24.82 8.70 4.63
C GLN A 2 23.66 7.75 4.95
N GLU A 3 23.23 7.64 6.22
CA GLU A 3 22.11 6.77 6.63
C GLU A 3 20.78 7.12 5.95
N SER A 4 20.48 8.41 5.78
CA SER A 4 19.27 8.88 5.09
C SER A 4 19.26 8.47 3.60
N ALA A 5 20.42 8.44 2.95
CA ALA A 5 20.51 7.99 1.55
C ALA A 5 20.27 6.47 1.44
N THR A 6 20.81 5.68 2.37
CA THR A 6 20.61 4.24 2.41
C THR A 6 19.14 3.87 2.66
N ILE A 7 18.46 4.56 3.58
CA ILE A 7 17.03 4.32 3.85
C ILE A 7 16.18 4.64 2.62
N LEU A 8 16.47 5.74 1.91
CA LEU A 8 15.77 6.09 0.68
C LEU A 8 15.98 5.02 -0.40
N GLN A 9 17.19 4.48 -0.54
CA GLN A 9 17.46 3.39 -1.48
C GLN A 9 16.61 2.15 -1.17
N TYR A 10 16.56 1.70 0.09
CA TYR A 10 15.73 0.56 0.45
C TYR A 10 14.24 0.79 0.20
N ILE A 11 13.74 2.01 0.45
CA ILE A 11 12.35 2.36 0.15
C ILE A 11 12.08 2.27 -1.37
N ILE A 12 12.99 2.83 -2.18
CA ILE A 12 12.86 2.81 -3.65
C ILE A 12 12.91 1.38 -4.17
N GLU A 13 13.89 0.58 -3.73
CA GLU A 13 14.04 -0.82 -4.13
C GLU A 13 12.83 -1.66 -3.74
N GLY A 14 12.32 -1.49 -2.52
CA GLY A 14 11.10 -2.17 -2.07
C GLY A 14 9.87 -1.80 -2.90
N LEU A 15 9.72 -0.51 -3.23
CA LEU A 15 8.60 -0.05 -4.06
C LEU A 15 8.71 -0.56 -5.51
N LEU A 16 9.91 -0.58 -6.08
CA LEU A 16 10.16 -1.14 -7.41
C LEU A 16 9.92 -2.65 -7.45
N MET A 17 10.35 -3.37 -6.41
CA MET A 17 10.08 -4.80 -6.28
C MET A 17 8.57 -5.06 -6.25
N LEU A 18 7.82 -4.32 -5.43
CA LEU A 18 6.37 -4.43 -5.34
C LEU A 18 5.68 -4.11 -6.68
N TYR A 19 6.10 -3.03 -7.34
CA TYR A 19 5.60 -2.65 -8.66
C TYR A 19 5.83 -3.75 -9.69
N ASN A 20 7.06 -4.23 -9.83
CA ASN A 20 7.41 -5.27 -10.80
C ASN A 20 6.64 -6.57 -10.53
N TRP A 21 6.48 -6.94 -9.26
CA TRP A 21 5.71 -8.12 -8.86
C TRP A 21 4.23 -7.99 -9.24
N LEU A 22 3.62 -6.82 -9.03
CA LEU A 22 2.23 -6.56 -9.42
C LEU A 22 2.06 -6.55 -10.94
N VAL A 23 2.97 -5.91 -11.69
CA VAL A 23 2.95 -5.94 -13.16
C VAL A 23 3.02 -7.38 -13.66
N TYR A 24 3.90 -8.19 -13.08
CA TYR A 24 4.02 -9.60 -13.42
C TYR A 24 2.71 -10.36 -13.18
N ILE A 25 2.09 -10.20 -12.00
CA ILE A 25 0.83 -10.88 -11.68
C ILE A 25 -0.29 -10.48 -12.64
N VAL A 26 -0.43 -9.18 -12.94
CA VAL A 26 -1.49 -8.70 -13.85
C VAL A 26 -1.28 -9.27 -15.26
N LYS A 27 -0.05 -9.22 -15.78
CA LYS A 27 0.29 -9.80 -17.09
C LYS A 27 0.07 -11.31 -17.11
N TYR A 28 0.60 -12.02 -16.14
CA TYR A 28 0.46 -13.48 -16.03
C TYR A 28 -1.00 -13.90 -15.96
N THR A 29 -1.82 -13.17 -15.19
CA THR A 29 -3.26 -13.45 -15.09
C THR A 29 -3.95 -13.27 -16.44
N LEU A 30 -3.65 -12.18 -17.17
CA LEU A 30 -4.19 -11.93 -18.51
C LEU A 30 -3.73 -12.98 -19.54
N GLU A 31 -2.46 -13.38 -19.47
CA GLU A 31 -1.87 -14.42 -20.31
C GLU A 31 -2.55 -15.78 -20.10
N VAL A 32 -2.74 -16.19 -18.86
CA VAL A 32 -3.31 -17.49 -18.51
C VAL A 32 -4.83 -17.54 -18.72
N THR A 33 -5.53 -16.40 -18.65
CA THR A 33 -7.00 -16.35 -18.78
C THR A 33 -7.45 -16.05 -20.21
N VAL A 34 -7.19 -14.84 -20.70
CA VAL A 34 -7.77 -14.32 -21.95
C VAL A 34 -6.95 -14.78 -23.16
N LEU A 35 -5.63 -14.86 -23.02
CA LEU A 35 -4.72 -15.06 -24.15
C LEU A 35 -4.38 -16.53 -24.42
N LYS A 36 -4.71 -17.41 -23.47
CA LYS A 36 -4.46 -18.84 -23.59
C LYS A 36 -5.29 -19.50 -24.70
N GLU A 37 -6.45 -18.93 -25.04
CA GLU A 37 -7.33 -19.45 -26.10
C GLU A 37 -6.96 -18.96 -27.51
N ASN A 38 -6.26 -17.82 -27.65
CA ASN A 38 -5.91 -17.24 -28.95
C ASN A 38 -4.56 -16.50 -28.91
N PRO A 39 -3.44 -17.18 -29.24
CA PRO A 39 -2.10 -16.59 -29.20
C PRO A 39 -1.91 -15.42 -30.20
N ASP A 40 -2.65 -15.39 -31.30
CA ASP A 40 -2.65 -14.25 -32.24
C ASP A 40 -3.16 -12.96 -31.61
N LEU A 41 -4.18 -13.04 -30.75
CA LEU A 41 -4.67 -11.88 -30.01
C LEU A 41 -3.64 -11.42 -28.97
N ALA A 42 -2.93 -12.37 -28.36
CA ALA A 42 -1.86 -12.07 -27.39
C ALA A 42 -0.79 -11.20 -28.02
N GLN A 43 -0.35 -11.58 -29.23
CA GLN A 43 0.69 -10.85 -29.93
C GLN A 43 0.20 -9.50 -30.45
N LYS A 44 -1.04 -9.43 -30.95
CA LYS A 44 -1.64 -8.19 -31.46
C LYS A 44 -1.87 -7.13 -30.39
N TYR A 45 -2.20 -7.54 -29.16
CA TYR A 45 -2.54 -6.63 -28.06
C TYR A 45 -1.45 -6.55 -26.98
N ALA A 46 -0.29 -7.17 -27.19
CA ALA A 46 0.81 -7.22 -26.22
C ALA A 46 1.19 -5.84 -25.67
N ASP A 47 1.31 -4.84 -26.55
CA ASP A 47 1.65 -3.46 -26.15
C ASP A 47 0.58 -2.83 -25.27
N ALA A 48 -0.70 -2.96 -25.67
CA ALA A 48 -1.82 -2.42 -24.91
C ALA A 48 -1.95 -3.09 -23.53
N ILE A 49 -1.77 -4.42 -23.47
CA ILE A 49 -1.74 -5.20 -22.23
C ILE A 49 -0.57 -4.77 -21.36
N GLY A 50 0.61 -4.52 -21.93
CA GLY A 50 1.78 -4.03 -21.21
C GLY A 50 1.51 -2.70 -20.51
N ILE A 51 0.93 -1.74 -21.23
CA ILE A 51 0.60 -0.42 -20.69
C ILE A 51 -0.49 -0.54 -19.62
N LEU A 52 -1.58 -1.24 -19.90
CA LEU A 52 -2.68 -1.41 -18.94
C LEU A 52 -2.26 -2.15 -17.68
N SER A 53 -1.42 -3.18 -17.80
CA SER A 53 -0.88 -3.90 -16.64
C SER A 53 -0.01 -3.00 -15.77
N SER A 54 0.79 -2.13 -16.39
CA SER A 54 1.64 -1.16 -15.69
C SER A 54 0.80 -0.14 -14.91
N ILE A 55 -0.21 0.45 -15.56
CA ILE A 55 -1.13 1.39 -14.92
C ILE A 55 -1.92 0.71 -13.79
N THR A 56 -2.36 -0.54 -14.00
CA THR A 56 -3.08 -1.34 -13.00
C THR A 56 -2.20 -1.61 -11.78
N ALA A 57 -0.93 -1.95 -11.96
CA ALA A 57 0.00 -2.16 -10.85
C ALA A 57 0.17 -0.90 -10.00
N ILE A 58 0.30 0.27 -10.63
CA ILE A 58 0.35 1.57 -9.92
C ILE A 58 -0.94 1.79 -9.13
N TYR A 59 -2.10 1.59 -9.77
CA TYR A 59 -3.40 1.71 -9.10
C TYR A 59 -3.51 0.82 -7.87
N LEU A 60 -3.10 -0.45 -7.98
CA LEU A 60 -3.13 -1.40 -6.86
C LEU A 60 -2.22 -0.95 -5.72
N ILE A 61 -1.01 -0.45 -6.01
CA ILE A 61 -0.12 0.14 -5.00
C ILE A 61 -0.84 1.27 -4.26
N LEU A 62 -1.44 2.21 -4.99
CA LEU A 62 -2.14 3.34 -4.38
C LEU A 62 -3.28 2.88 -3.48
N VAL A 63 -4.08 1.91 -3.91
CA VAL A 63 -5.18 1.34 -3.11
C VAL A 63 -4.66 0.67 -1.83
N LEU A 64 -3.51 -0.01 -1.88
CA LEU A 64 -2.88 -0.59 -0.68
C LEU A 64 -2.47 0.51 0.31
N PHE A 65 -1.84 1.58 -0.16
CA PHE A 65 -1.45 2.72 0.67
C PHE A 65 -2.68 3.45 1.26
N GLU A 66 -3.74 3.65 0.47
CA GLU A 66 -4.99 4.24 0.97
C GLU A 66 -5.63 3.38 2.07
N SER A 67 -5.64 2.06 1.88
CA SER A 67 -6.18 1.11 2.84
C SER A 67 -5.36 1.10 4.13
N ALA A 68 -4.03 1.06 4.02
CA ALA A 68 -3.12 1.17 5.15
C ALA A 68 -3.33 2.50 5.91
N LYS A 69 -3.51 3.61 5.20
CA LYS A 69 -3.79 4.92 5.79
C LYS A 69 -5.10 4.93 6.59
N LYS A 70 -6.15 4.26 6.11
CA LYS A 70 -7.42 4.13 6.85
C LYS A 70 -7.23 3.40 8.18
N ILE A 71 -6.50 2.28 8.17
CA ILE A 71 -6.20 1.50 9.38
C ILE A 71 -5.35 2.34 10.35
N LEU A 72 -4.30 2.97 9.84
CA LEU A 72 -3.42 3.85 10.62
C LEU A 72 -4.22 4.96 11.31
N LYS A 73 -5.17 5.58 10.61
CA LYS A 73 -6.03 6.63 11.17
C LYS A 73 -6.85 6.12 12.35
N VAL A 74 -7.41 4.92 12.27
CA VAL A 74 -8.17 4.31 13.38
C VAL A 74 -7.26 4.09 14.59
N ILE A 75 -6.09 3.48 14.38
CA ILE A 75 -5.09 3.23 15.44
C ILE A 75 -4.67 4.55 16.11
N LEU A 76 -4.42 5.59 15.31
CA LEU A 76 -3.99 6.89 15.80
C LEU A 76 -5.07 7.54 16.67
N VAL A 77 -6.33 7.53 16.23
CA VAL A 77 -7.47 8.06 17.00
C VAL A 77 -7.65 7.29 18.31
N LEU A 78 -7.56 5.96 18.27
CA LEU A 78 -7.66 5.13 19.47
C LEU A 78 -6.52 5.40 20.45
N GLY A 79 -5.28 5.47 19.95
CA GLY A 79 -4.09 5.74 20.77
C GLY A 79 -4.18 7.09 21.49
N TRP A 80 -4.53 8.16 20.75
CA TRP A 80 -4.72 9.48 21.35
C TRP A 80 -5.94 9.54 22.26
N GLY A 81 -7.04 8.88 21.90
CA GLY A 81 -8.25 8.83 22.73
C GLY A 81 -8.00 8.17 24.09
N LEU A 82 -7.29 7.05 24.12
CA LEU A 82 -6.90 6.36 25.35
C LEU A 82 -5.94 7.20 26.20
N LEU A 83 -4.96 7.86 25.57
CA LEU A 83 -4.04 8.75 26.29
C LEU A 83 -4.79 9.90 26.98
N ILE A 84 -5.68 10.58 26.25
CA ILE A 84 -6.48 11.67 26.82
C ILE A 84 -7.35 11.16 27.97
N LEU A 85 -7.99 10.00 27.81
CA LEU A 85 -8.81 9.39 28.86
C LEU A 85 -7.99 9.10 30.12
N ALA A 86 -6.79 8.52 29.96
CA ALA A 86 -5.89 8.26 31.07
C ALA A 86 -5.47 9.55 31.80
N MET A 87 -5.19 10.63 31.05
CA MET A 87 -4.86 11.93 31.63
C MET A 87 -6.03 12.52 32.43
N VAL A 88 -7.26 12.44 31.92
CA VAL A 88 -8.45 12.94 32.62
C VAL A 88 -8.73 12.15 33.90
N LEU A 89 -8.64 10.82 33.85
CA LEU A 89 -8.82 9.98 35.04
C LEU A 89 -7.75 10.26 36.10
N GLY A 90 -6.49 10.42 35.68
CA GLY A 90 -5.40 10.80 36.59
C GLY A 90 -5.64 12.17 37.21
N TYR A 91 -6.12 13.14 36.43
CA TYR A 91 -6.46 14.47 36.92
C TYR A 91 -7.60 14.42 37.96
N ILE A 92 -8.71 13.74 37.67
CA ILE A 92 -9.85 13.61 38.61
C ILE A 92 -9.42 12.93 39.92
N HIS A 93 -8.62 11.86 39.83
CA HIS A 93 -8.13 11.16 41.02
C HIS A 93 -7.20 12.02 41.88
N SER A 94 -6.49 12.99 41.27
CA SER A 94 -5.59 13.89 41.99
C SER A 94 -6.30 15.03 42.74
N ILE A 95 -7.62 15.21 42.55
CA ILE A 95 -8.42 16.21 43.28
C ILE A 95 -8.79 15.63 44.66
N PRO A 96 -8.36 16.25 45.77
CA PRO A 96 -8.72 15.78 47.11
C PRO A 96 -10.25 15.87 47.31
N PRO A 97 -10.89 14.86 47.91
CA PRO A 97 -12.30 14.98 48.28
C PRO A 97 -12.41 16.02 49.40
N GLU A 98 -13.08 17.12 49.10
CA GLU A 98 -13.48 18.15 50.05
C GLU A 98 -14.64 17.70 50.95
#